data_AF-A0A4E0RN22-F1
#
_entry.id   AF-A0A4E0RN22-F1
#
_cell.length_a   1.000
_cell.length_b   1.000
_cell.length_c   1.000
_cell.angle_alpha   90.00
_cell.angle_beta   90.00
_cell.angle_gamma   90.00
#
_symmetry.space_group_name_H-M   'P 1'
#
loop_
_entity.id
_entity.type
_entity.pdbx_description
1 polymer ?
#
loop_
_entity_poly.entity_id
_entity_poly.type
_entity_poly.pdbx_seq_one_letter_code
_entity_poly.pdbx_strand_id
1 'polypeptide(L)'
;MKEVIQISVSISLFIQPTKQVFWAIGSTFEVGLAYLILPRFGWRWLVFASAVPLVLFLFLLKFLPESPRYLVTANRLSEAEHIVQNMFRVNGVRPPEGRLTTSTVTVSFLSTA
;
A
#
# COMPACT_ATOMS: atom_id res chain seq x y z
N MET A 1 -17.26 7.53 21.76
CA MET A 1 -16.91 6.09 21.68
C MET A 1 -17.75 5.34 20.64
N LYS A 2 -19.08 5.48 20.63
CA LYS A 2 -19.98 4.85 19.63
C LYS A 2 -19.67 5.26 18.18
N GLU A 3 -19.43 6.55 17.93
CA GLU A 3 -19.05 7.09 16.60
C GLU A 3 -17.74 6.50 16.05
N VAL A 4 -16.72 6.35 16.90
CA VAL A 4 -15.40 5.80 16.50
C VAL A 4 -15.52 4.33 16.11
N ILE A 5 -16.33 3.56 16.84
CA ILE A 5 -16.61 2.15 16.53
C ILE A 5 -17.39 2.05 15.22
N GLN A 6 -18.38 2.91 15.01
CA GLN A 6 -19.17 2.97 13.77
C GLN A 6 -18.31 3.30 12.53
N ILE A 7 -17.35 4.22 12.64
CA ILE A 7 -16.41 4.55 11.57
C ILE A 7 -15.49 3.36 11.26
N SER A 8 -14.93 2.71 12.28
CA SER A 8 -14.04 1.55 12.10
C SER A 8 -14.77 0.37 11.43
N VAL A 9 -16.01 0.10 11.84
CA VAL A 9 -16.85 -0.96 11.25
C VAL A 9 -17.20 -0.65 9.79
N SER A 10 -17.60 0.59 9.49
CA SER A 10 -17.92 1.01 8.11
C SER A 10 -16.72 0.92 7.16
N ILE A 11 -15.53 1.32 7.62
CA ILE A 11 -14.28 1.21 6.85
C ILE A 11 -13.95 -0.27 6.57
N SER A 12 -14.07 -1.13 7.59
CA SER A 12 -13.77 -2.55 7.44
C SER A 12 -14.77 -3.23 6.49
N LEU A 13 -16.06 -2.89 6.58
CA LEU A 13 -17.09 -3.40 5.67
C LEU A 13 -16.85 -3.01 4.20
N PHE A 14 -16.23 -1.85 3.95
CA PHE A 14 -15.92 -1.41 2.60
C PHE A 14 -14.65 -2.05 2.03
N ILE A 15 -13.60 -2.23 2.84
CA ILE A 15 -12.29 -2.77 2.39
C ILE A 15 -12.35 -4.28 2.11
N GLN A 16 -13.11 -5.02 2.90
CA GLN A 16 -13.21 -6.48 2.83
C GLN A 16 -13.65 -7.03 1.46
N PRO A 17 -14.69 -6.50 0.79
CA PRO A 17 -15.07 -6.97 -0.54
C PRO A 17 -14.07 -6.57 -1.62
N THR A 18 -13.40 -5.42 -1.51
CA THR A 18 -12.43 -4.96 -2.53
C THR A 18 -11.27 -5.95 -2.68
N LYS A 19 -10.74 -6.47 -1.57
CA LYS A 19 -9.70 -7.52 -1.63
C LYS A 19 -10.21 -8.83 -2.21
N GLN A 20 -11.47 -9.18 -1.99
CA GLN A 20 -12.07 -10.41 -2.52
C GLN A 20 -12.24 -10.32 -4.03
N VAL A 21 -12.68 -9.17 -4.55
CA VAL A 21 -12.80 -8.93 -6.00
C VAL A 21 -11.45 -9.05 -6.69
N PHE A 22 -10.40 -8.42 -6.15
CA PHE A 22 -9.05 -8.55 -6.69
C PHE A 22 -8.60 -10.02 -6.75
N TRP A 23 -8.80 -10.76 -5.66
CA TRP A 23 -8.42 -12.17 -5.59
C TRP A 23 -9.21 -13.04 -6.58
N ALA A 24 -10.53 -12.82 -6.70
CA ALA A 24 -11.38 -13.57 -7.62
C ALA A 24 -11.02 -13.34 -9.10
N ILE A 25 -10.67 -12.10 -9.46
CA ILE A 25 -10.23 -11.76 -10.82
C ILE A 25 -8.89 -12.45 -11.12
N GLY A 26 -7.93 -12.38 -10.20
CA GLY A 26 -6.62 -12.99 -10.36
C GLY A 26 -6.69 -14.52 -10.52
N SER A 27 -7.49 -15.19 -9.68
CA SER A 27 -7.64 -16.65 -9.77
C SER A 27 -8.36 -17.09 -11.04
N THR A 28 -9.39 -16.37 -11.47
CA THR A 28 -10.08 -16.65 -12.74
C THR A 28 -9.16 -16.47 -13.94
N PHE A 29 -8.35 -15.41 -13.93
CA PHE A 29 -7.34 -15.18 -14.95
C PHE A 29 -6.32 -16.32 -15.01
N GLU A 30 -5.81 -16.78 -13.86
CA GLU A 30 -4.84 -17.87 -13.79
C GLU A 30 -5.41 -19.19 -14.32
N VAL A 31 -6.67 -19.51 -14.00
CA VAL A 31 -7.36 -20.70 -14.54
C VAL A 31 -7.50 -20.61 -16.05
N GLY A 32 -7.88 -19.44 -16.59
CA GLY A 32 -7.95 -19.21 -18.04
C GLY A 32 -6.59 -19.38 -18.72
N LEU A 33 -5.53 -18.87 -18.10
CA LEU A 33 -4.16 -19.00 -18.58
C LEU A 33 -3.71 -20.47 -18.59
N ALA A 34 -3.99 -21.20 -17.51
CA ALA A 34 -3.71 -22.62 -17.38
C ALA A 34 -4.40 -23.43 -18.48
N TYR A 35 -5.69 -23.18 -18.72
CA TYR A 35 -6.47 -23.87 -19.77
C TYR A 35 -5.88 -23.69 -21.17
N LEU A 36 -5.31 -22.53 -21.48
CA LEU A 36 -4.73 -22.24 -22.80
C LEU A 36 -3.31 -22.79 -22.98
N ILE A 37 -2.49 -22.74 -21.91
CA ILE A 37 -1.05 -23.03 -21.98
C ILE A 37 -0.74 -24.50 -21.70
N LEU A 38 -1.39 -25.13 -20.71
CA LEU A 38 -1.10 -26.52 -20.34
C LEU A 38 -1.17 -27.50 -21.53
N PRO A 39 -2.22 -27.48 -22.39
CA PRO A 39 -2.34 -28.44 -23.47
C PRO A 39 -1.31 -28.24 -24.60
N ARG A 40 -0.81 -27.02 -24.79
CA ARG A 40 0.02 -26.65 -25.96
C ARG A 40 1.51 -26.55 -25.65
N PHE A 41 1.84 -25.99 -24.50
CA PHE A 41 3.21 -25.62 -24.14
C PHE A 41 3.67 -26.28 -22.83
N GLY A 42 2.75 -26.80 -22.02
CA GLY A 42 3.04 -27.46 -20.75
C GLY A 42 3.29 -26.50 -19.58
N TRP A 43 3.57 -27.07 -18.41
CA TRP A 43 3.58 -26.35 -17.13
C TRP A 43 4.70 -25.30 -16.99
N ARG A 44 5.85 -25.49 -17.65
CA ARG A 44 7.00 -24.55 -17.55
C ARG A 44 6.63 -23.17 -18.05
N TRP A 45 5.92 -23.12 -19.18
CA TRP A 45 5.46 -21.87 -19.79
C TRP A 45 4.34 -21.21 -19.00
N LEU A 46 3.51 -21.99 -18.30
CA LEU A 46 2.50 -21.45 -17.39
C LEU A 46 3.15 -20.69 -16.22
N VAL A 47 4.23 -21.25 -15.64
CA VAL A 47 5.01 -20.57 -14.60
C VAL A 47 5.65 -19.28 -15.12
N PHE A 48 6.22 -19.30 -16.32
CA PHE A 48 6.77 -18.08 -16.92
C PHE A 48 5.69 -17.01 -17.17
N ALA A 49 4.53 -17.41 -17.69
CA ALA A 49 3.44 -16.49 -17.99
C ALA A 49 2.83 -15.87 -16.72
N SER A 50 2.63 -16.66 -15.66
CA SER A 50 2.15 -16.17 -14.36
C SER A 50 3.19 -15.31 -13.63
N ALA A 51 4.48 -15.50 -13.89
CA ALA A 51 5.54 -14.64 -13.36
C ALA A 51 5.55 -13.24 -13.99
N VAL A 52 5.00 -13.04 -15.19
CA VAL A 52 4.98 -11.73 -15.89
C VAL A 52 4.33 -10.62 -15.06
N PRO A 53 3.09 -10.74 -14.56
CA PRO A 53 2.47 -9.70 -13.74
C PRO A 53 3.24 -9.42 -12.44
N LEU A 54 3.87 -10.44 -11.84
CA LEU A 54 4.71 -10.27 -10.66
C LEU A 54 5.97 -9.44 -10.97
N VAL A 55 6.68 -9.78 -12.05
CA VAL A 55 7.87 -9.06 -12.49
C VAL A 55 7.51 -7.63 -12.85
N LEU A 56 6.42 -7.41 -13.58
CA LEU A 56 5.91 -6.07 -13.90
C LEU A 56 5.64 -5.27 -12.62
N PHE A 57 4.97 -5.87 -11.63
CA PHE A 57 4.74 -5.24 -10.34
C PHE A 57 6.04 -4.85 -9.62
N LEU A 58 7.05 -5.73 -9.60
CA LEU A 58 8.37 -5.43 -9.02
C LEU A 58 9.06 -4.26 -9.72
N PHE A 59 8.91 -4.13 -11.04
CA PHE A 59 9.41 -2.95 -11.76
C PHE A 59 8.63 -1.69 -11.40
N LEU A 60 7.30 -1.78 -11.27
CA LEU A 60 6.45 -0.65 -10.87
C LEU A 60 6.76 -0.15 -9.45
N LEU A 61 7.14 -1.05 -8.52
CA LEU A 61 7.53 -0.66 -7.17
C LEU A 61 8.70 0.33 -7.13
N LYS A 62 9.62 0.29 -8.12
CA LYS A 62 10.72 1.25 -8.20
C LYS A 62 10.28 2.68 -8.50
N PHE A 63 9.09 2.86 -9.07
CA PHE A 63 8.52 4.18 -9.37
C PHE A 63 7.61 4.69 -8.25
N LEU A 64 7.23 3.82 -7.31
CA LEU A 64 6.32 4.19 -6.23
C LEU A 64 7.13 4.96 -5.17
N PRO A 65 6.77 6.21 -4.85
CA PRO A 65 7.47 6.95 -3.81
C PRO A 65 7.32 6.23 -2.48
N GLU A 66 8.41 6.19 -1.72
CA GLU A 66 8.42 5.60 -0.38
C GLU A 66 7.38 6.26 0.52
N SER A 67 6.84 5.50 1.47
CA SER A 67 5.81 6.04 2.36
C SER A 67 6.38 7.21 3.20
N PRO A 68 5.67 8.35 3.31
CA PRO A 68 6.15 9.48 4.13
C PRO A 68 6.45 9.10 5.57
N ARG A 69 5.69 8.14 6.12
CA ARG A 69 5.90 7.60 7.47
C ARG A 69 7.25 6.91 7.60
N TYR A 70 7.63 6.10 6.62
CA TYR A 70 8.94 5.44 6.60
C TYR A 70 10.08 6.47 6.54
N LEU A 71 9.94 7.50 5.71
CA LEU A 71 10.96 8.56 5.57
C LEU A 71 11.17 9.34 6.87
N VAL A 72 10.11 9.61 7.63
CA VAL A 72 10.20 10.24 8.96
C VAL A 72 11.00 9.36 9.92
N THR A 73 10.74 8.05 9.95
CA THR A 73 11.49 7.12 10.81
C THR A 73 12.94 6.90 10.37
N ALA A 74 13.22 7.04 9.06
CA ALA A 74 14.56 6.94 8.50
C ALA A 74 15.39 8.24 8.67
N ASN A 75 14.89 9.23 9.44
CA ASN A 75 15.50 10.54 9.64
C ASN A 75 15.67 11.36 8.35
N ARG A 76 14.89 11.05 7.30
CA ARG A 76 14.90 11.73 5.98
C ARG A 76 13.73 12.70 5.88
N LEU A 77 13.68 13.67 6.80
CA LEU A 77 12.56 14.61 6.95
C LEU A 77 12.34 15.50 5.72
N SER A 78 13.40 15.95 5.06
CA SER A 78 13.29 16.80 3.86
C SER A 78 12.56 16.10 2.70
N GLU A 79 12.81 14.82 2.50
CA GLU A 79 12.15 14.05 1.45
C GLU A 79 10.70 13.73 1.82
N ALA A 80 10.42 13.47 3.11
CA ALA A 80 9.06 13.34 3.62
C ALA A 80 8.24 14.61 3.38
N GLU A 81 8.81 15.79 3.65
CA GLU A 81 8.17 17.09 3.40
C GLU A 81 7.85 17.27 1.92
N HIS A 82 8.78 16.95 1.02
CA HIS A 82 8.56 17.06 -0.42
C HIS A 82 7.43 16.16 -0.91
N ILE A 83 7.39 14.90 -0.47
CA ILE A 83 6.31 13.95 -0.84
C ILE A 83 4.96 14.44 -0.31
N VAL A 84 4.91 14.90 0.95
CA VAL A 84 3.68 15.40 1.57
C VAL A 84 3.18 16.66 0.88
N GLN A 85 4.07 17.61 0.54
CA GLN A 85 3.71 18.80 -0.24
C GLN A 85 3.16 18.42 -1.63
N ASN A 86 3.76 17.43 -2.29
CA ASN A 86 3.24 16.95 -3.57
C ASN A 86 1.86 16.28 -3.42
N MET A 87 1.62 15.54 -2.33
CA MET A 87 0.29 14.98 -2.01
C MET A 87 -0.75 16.08 -1.80
N PHE A 88 -0.41 17.15 -1.06
CA PHE A 88 -1.30 18.31 -0.88
C PHE A 88 -1.63 18.99 -2.21
N ARG A 89 -0.63 19.17 -3.08
CA ARG A 89 -0.81 19.75 -4.42
C ARG A 89 -1.75 18.90 -5.29
N VAL A 90 -1.55 17.58 -5.32
CA VAL A 90 -2.39 16.66 -6.13
C VAL A 90 -3.81 16.59 -5.60
N ASN A 91 -4.00 16.60 -4.27
CA ASN A 91 -5.31 16.56 -3.64
C ASN A 91 -6.02 17.93 -3.62
N GLY A 92 -5.36 19.01 -4.04
CA GLY A 92 -5.92 20.37 -4.03
C GLY A 92 -6.18 20.93 -2.62
N VAL A 93 -5.55 20.35 -1.59
CA VAL A 93 -5.74 20.76 -0.20
C VAL A 93 -4.58 21.68 0.21
N ARG A 94 -4.88 22.76 0.94
CA ARG A 94 -3.83 23.65 1.45
C ARG A 94 -2.97 22.91 2.48
N PRO A 95 -1.63 22.98 2.37
CA PRO A 95 -0.77 22.39 3.38
C PRO A 95 -1.00 23.09 4.73
N PRO A 96 -1.11 22.35 5.84
CA PRO A 96 -1.17 22.95 7.17
C PRO A 96 0.11 23.75 7.44
N GLU A 97 -0.04 24.90 8.07
CA GLU A 97 1.09 25.76 8.42
C GLU A 97 1.90 25.10 9.56
N GLY A 98 3.11 24.62 9.25
CA GLY A 98 3.98 23.97 10.21
C GLY A 98 5.13 23.18 9.57
N ARG A 99 6.13 22.81 10.38
CA ARG A 99 7.23 21.92 9.98
C ARG A 99 6.94 20.49 10.44
N LEU A 100 7.24 19.48 9.62
CA LEU A 100 7.09 18.09 10.03
C LEU A 100 8.08 17.80 11.17
N THR A 101 7.55 17.44 12.33
CA THR A 101 8.35 17.05 13.50
C THR A 101 8.11 15.58 13.81
N THR A 102 9.18 14.86 14.16
CA THR A 102 9.05 13.51 14.69
C THR A 102 8.48 13.61 16.09
N SER A 103 7.26 13.09 16.31
CA SER A 103 6.68 12.95 17.63
C SER A 103 7.49 11.93 18.44
N THR A 104 8.53 12.39 19.13
CA THR A 104 9.22 11.58 20.14
C THR A 104 8.25 11.44 21.30
N VAL A 105 7.48 10.35 21.31
CA VAL A 105 6.65 10.00 22.47
C VAL A 105 7.62 9.53 23.56
N THR A 106 8.08 10.46 24.39
CA THR A 106 8.80 10.12 25.62
C THR A 106 7.82 9.38 26.52
N VAL A 107 7.89 8.06 26.51
CA VAL A 107 7.14 7.15 27.38
C VAL A 107 7.67 7.39 28.80
N SER A 108 7.15 8.41 29.49
CA SER A 108 7.56 8.89 30.81
C SER A 108 7.18 7.97 31.98
N PHE A 109 6.92 6.69 31.70
CA PHE A 109 6.47 5.69 32.67
C PHE A 109 7.59 5.15 33.58
N LEU A 110 8.81 5.65 33.46
CA LEU A 110 9.96 5.22 34.27
C LEU A 110 10.40 6.25 35.33
N SER A 111 9.66 7.35 35.55
CA SER A 111 10.01 8.39 36.55
C SER A 111 9.16 8.34 37.83
N THR A 112 8.34 7.30 38.01
CA THR A 112 7.38 7.17 39.13
C THR A 112 7.50 5.83 39.88
N ALA A 113 8.67 5.19 39.85
CA ALA A 113 9.01 4.03 40.68
C ALA A 113 10.13 4.37 41.66
#